data_AF-A0A6J8C0W1-F1
#
_entry.id   AF-A0A6J8C0W1-F1
#
_cell.length_a   1.000
_cell.length_b   1.000
_cell.length_c   1.000
_cell.angle_alpha   90.00
_cell.angle_beta   90.00
_cell.angle_gamma   90.00
#
_symmetry.space_group_name_H-M   'P 1'
#
loop_
_entity.id
_entity.type
_entity.pdbx_description
1 polymer ?
#
loop_
_entity_poly.entity_id
_entity_poly.type
_entity_poly.pdbx_seq_one_letter_code
_entity_poly.pdbx_strand_id
1 'polypeptide(L)'
;MFHKIIKNQRGNLLKFIDQLNVDDKIFYNEDIIDGWSTHFQQLAKKIPNPNYDTEYLYLIENEAKIIIDICKERLKHRAITNKEMEKGIFCLNKNKAVDYFGINAENIIYGEKQLQQYLQLLFDKSFELGCISDILKIGTLFPVYRNKGDNKSVKNYRGIAVTPTNSKLIEKIIKKRENPVILKNQNPLQRGFTENTTPLLCELIIEEFDRESKDLTLPTYIALLDGKSAFDVVVHLNLLRRLYQTRISDQSIILIDSLCKKQLHV
;
A
#
# COMPACT_ATOMS: atom_id res chain seq x y z
N MET A 1 -7.38 16.74 -4.02
CA MET A 1 -8.54 16.25 -4.81
C MET A 1 -9.13 14.94 -4.26
N PHE A 2 -8.31 13.90 -3.98
CA PHE A 2 -8.76 12.59 -3.46
C PHE A 2 -9.56 12.65 -2.13
N HIS A 3 -9.14 13.50 -1.19
CA HIS A 3 -9.84 13.67 0.10
C HIS A 3 -11.24 14.27 -0.06
N LYS A 4 -11.46 15.17 -1.02
CA LYS A 4 -12.79 15.74 -1.34
C LYS A 4 -13.71 14.68 -1.96
N ILE A 5 -13.17 13.80 -2.80
CA ILE A 5 -13.92 12.68 -3.39
C ILE A 5 -14.37 11.71 -2.29
N ILE A 6 -13.48 11.32 -1.36
CA ILE A 6 -13.82 10.45 -0.23
C ILE A 6 -14.85 11.13 0.70
N LYS A 7 -14.75 12.44 0.92
CA LYS A 7 -15.70 13.18 1.76
C LYS A 7 -17.10 13.28 1.12
N ASN A 8 -17.17 13.43 -0.21
CA ASN A 8 -18.43 13.36 -0.96
C ASN A 8 -19.00 11.94 -1.02
N GLN A 9 -18.16 10.90 -0.98
CA GLN A 9 -18.60 9.50 -0.90
C GLN A 9 -19.27 9.14 0.44
N ARG A 10 -18.92 9.83 1.53
CA ARG A 10 -19.55 9.61 2.86
C ARG A 10 -21.03 10.02 2.91
N GLY A 11 -21.48 10.91 2.03
CA GLY A 11 -22.87 11.40 1.99
C GLY A 11 -23.85 10.54 1.18
N ASN A 12 -23.35 9.61 0.35
CA ASN A 12 -24.16 8.70 -0.48
C ASN A 12 -23.96 7.24 -0.06
N LEU A 13 -24.02 6.98 1.24
CA LEU A 13 -23.98 5.60 1.73
C LEU A 13 -25.30 4.91 1.34
N LEU A 14 -25.12 3.86 0.53
CA LEU A 14 -26.06 2.77 0.23
C LEU A 14 -27.03 3.01 -0.93
N LYS A 15 -26.50 3.02 -2.16
CA LYS A 15 -27.16 2.21 -3.19
C LYS A 15 -26.81 0.76 -2.87
N PHE A 16 -27.65 0.10 -2.06
CA PHE A 16 -27.56 -1.34 -1.89
C PHE A 16 -27.65 -1.97 -3.27
N ILE A 17 -26.65 -2.79 -3.60
CA ILE A 17 -26.72 -3.66 -4.76
C ILE A 17 -27.35 -4.96 -4.29
N ASP A 18 -28.40 -5.36 -4.98
CA ASP A 18 -29.11 -6.63 -4.85
C ASP A 18 -28.54 -7.69 -5.82
N GLN A 19 -27.70 -7.25 -6.75
CA GLN A 19 -27.08 -8.04 -7.78
C GLN A 19 -25.62 -7.62 -7.99
N LEU A 20 -24.72 -8.59 -8.13
CA LEU A 20 -23.33 -8.40 -8.48
C LEU A 20 -22.90 -9.33 -9.63
N ASN A 21 -22.39 -8.74 -10.71
CA ASN A 21 -21.86 -9.43 -11.87
C ASN A 21 -20.33 -9.57 -11.74
N VAL A 22 -19.87 -10.81 -11.62
CA VAL A 22 -18.46 -11.21 -11.53
C VAL A 22 -18.12 -12.05 -12.76
N ASP A 23 -17.52 -11.42 -13.76
CA ASP A 23 -17.29 -12.03 -15.09
C ASP A 23 -18.57 -12.68 -15.66
N ASP A 24 -18.62 -14.00 -15.80
CA ASP A 24 -19.78 -14.72 -16.36
C ASP A 24 -20.80 -15.18 -15.30
N LYS A 25 -20.58 -14.84 -14.03
CA LYS A 25 -21.45 -15.22 -12.90
C LYS A 25 -22.19 -14.02 -12.32
N ILE A 26 -23.42 -14.26 -11.89
CA ILE A 26 -24.26 -13.27 -11.20
C ILE A 26 -24.55 -13.78 -9.80
N PHE A 27 -24.32 -12.92 -8.81
CA PHE A 27 -24.58 -13.17 -7.40
C PHE A 27 -25.72 -12.25 -6.94
N TYR A 28 -26.55 -12.74 -6.03
CA TYR A 28 -27.72 -12.01 -5.53
C TYR A 28 -27.75 -11.98 -4.01
N ASN A 29 -28.29 -10.89 -3.45
CA ASN A 29 -28.53 -10.74 -2.01
C ASN A 29 -27.32 -11.14 -1.13
N GLU A 30 -27.44 -12.21 -0.34
CA GLU A 30 -26.41 -12.69 0.60
C GLU A 30 -25.17 -13.23 -0.12
N ASP A 31 -25.34 -13.82 -1.30
CA ASP A 31 -24.24 -14.40 -2.10
C ASP A 31 -23.32 -13.32 -2.70
N ILE A 32 -23.70 -12.04 -2.63
CA ILE A 32 -22.88 -10.91 -3.12
C ILE A 32 -21.52 -10.87 -2.41
N ILE A 33 -21.48 -11.25 -1.12
CA ILE A 33 -20.21 -11.32 -0.36
C ILE A 33 -19.28 -12.36 -0.97
N ASP A 34 -19.80 -13.51 -1.36
CA ASP A 34 -19.02 -14.55 -2.06
C ASP A 34 -18.56 -14.10 -3.44
N GLY A 35 -19.37 -13.30 -4.13
CA GLY A 35 -19.00 -12.66 -5.39
C GLY A 35 -17.80 -11.70 -5.22
N TRP A 36 -17.82 -10.86 -4.18
CA TRP A 36 -16.68 -9.99 -3.86
C TRP A 36 -15.44 -10.78 -3.45
N SER A 37 -15.61 -11.78 -2.58
CA SER A 37 -14.55 -12.67 -2.13
C SER A 37 -13.87 -13.35 -3.32
N THR A 38 -14.66 -13.91 -4.24
CA THR A 38 -14.18 -14.54 -5.48
C THR A 38 -13.38 -13.55 -6.33
N HIS A 39 -13.94 -12.36 -6.59
CA HIS A 39 -13.30 -11.35 -7.43
C HIS A 39 -11.93 -10.92 -6.89
N PHE A 40 -11.85 -10.57 -5.61
CA PHE A 40 -10.62 -10.05 -5.03
C PHE A 40 -9.57 -11.15 -4.77
N GLN A 41 -9.99 -12.37 -4.47
CA GLN A 41 -9.07 -13.51 -4.44
C GLN A 41 -8.47 -13.80 -5.81
N GLN A 42 -9.26 -13.66 -6.89
CA GLN A 42 -8.74 -13.81 -8.26
C GLN A 42 -7.78 -12.67 -8.63
N LEU A 43 -8.10 -11.42 -8.28
CA LEU A 43 -7.20 -10.28 -8.49
C LEU A 43 -5.86 -10.44 -7.75
N ALA A 44 -5.88 -11.03 -6.55
CA ALA A 44 -4.68 -11.28 -5.76
C ALA A 44 -3.81 -12.43 -6.30
N LYS A 45 -4.37 -13.33 -7.14
CA LYS A 45 -3.60 -14.40 -7.77
C LYS A 45 -2.76 -13.82 -8.91
N LYS A 46 -1.50 -14.23 -8.99
CA LYS A 46 -0.63 -13.95 -10.14
C LYS A 46 -1.21 -14.65 -11.38
N ILE A 47 -1.99 -13.93 -12.18
CA ILE A 47 -2.44 -14.43 -13.47
C ILE A 47 -1.22 -14.41 -14.41
N PRO A 48 -0.88 -15.53 -15.09
CA PRO A 48 0.19 -15.53 -16.09
C PRO A 48 -0.14 -14.50 -17.17
N ASN A 49 0.69 -13.45 -17.27
CA ASN A 49 0.59 -12.52 -18.39
C ASN A 49 1.51 -13.07 -19.49
N PRO A 50 0.99 -13.45 -20.68
CA PRO A 50 1.81 -13.99 -21.75
C PRO A 50 2.87 -13.01 -22.27
N ASN A 51 2.71 -11.71 -21.99
CA ASN A 51 3.71 -10.69 -22.31
C ASN A 51 4.77 -10.51 -21.22
N TYR A 52 4.69 -11.26 -20.12
CA TYR A 52 5.69 -11.20 -19.07
C TYR A 52 6.89 -12.07 -19.47
N ASP A 53 8.08 -11.50 -19.35
CA ASP A 53 9.31 -12.25 -19.48
C ASP A 53 9.43 -13.22 -18.29
N THR A 54 9.07 -14.48 -18.53
CA THR A 54 9.05 -15.53 -17.52
C THR A 54 10.45 -15.91 -17.06
N GLU A 55 11.43 -15.82 -17.94
CA GLU A 55 12.84 -16.12 -17.63
C GLU A 55 13.40 -15.04 -16.70
N TYR A 56 13.16 -13.78 -17.03
CA TYR A 56 13.49 -12.65 -16.16
C TYR A 56 12.80 -12.78 -14.80
N LEU A 57 11.51 -13.12 -14.77
CA LEU A 57 10.79 -13.29 -13.51
C LEU A 57 11.43 -14.40 -12.64
N TYR A 58 11.75 -15.56 -13.23
CA TYR A 58 12.39 -16.65 -12.51
C TYR A 58 13.75 -16.24 -11.92
N LEU A 59 14.58 -15.54 -12.70
CA LEU A 59 15.85 -14.99 -12.22
C LEU A 59 15.63 -14.06 -11.01
N ILE A 60 14.66 -13.15 -11.10
CA ILE A 60 14.35 -12.19 -10.04
C ILE A 60 13.85 -12.90 -8.78
N GLU A 61 13.03 -13.92 -8.93
CA GLU A 61 12.52 -14.67 -7.79
C GLU A 61 13.63 -15.42 -7.06
N ASN A 62 14.63 -15.95 -7.77
CA ASN A 62 15.80 -16.58 -7.16
C ASN A 62 16.73 -15.56 -6.48
N GLU A 63 17.03 -14.44 -7.16
CA GLU A 63 17.83 -13.36 -6.57
C GLU A 63 17.18 -12.83 -5.28
N ALA A 64 15.86 -12.61 -5.29
CA ALA A 64 15.14 -12.11 -4.13
C ALA A 64 15.19 -13.07 -2.94
N LYS A 65 15.09 -14.39 -3.17
CA LYS A 65 15.22 -15.39 -2.11
C LYS A 65 16.61 -15.35 -1.47
N ILE A 66 17.66 -15.33 -2.30
CA ILE A 66 19.05 -15.21 -1.83
C ILE A 66 19.24 -13.92 -1.01
N ILE A 67 18.72 -12.80 -1.50
CA ILE A 67 18.78 -11.51 -0.79
C ILE A 67 18.11 -11.62 0.59
N ILE A 68 16.91 -12.20 0.66
CA ILE A 68 16.18 -12.35 1.93
C ILE A 68 17.00 -13.19 2.92
N ASP A 69 17.61 -14.29 2.48
CA ASP A 69 18.41 -15.15 3.36
C ASP A 69 19.69 -14.45 3.84
N ILE A 70 20.38 -13.72 2.95
CA ILE A 70 21.51 -12.85 3.33
C ILE A 70 21.08 -11.80 4.36
N CYS A 71 19.94 -11.14 4.16
CA CYS A 71 19.44 -10.15 5.11
C CYS A 71 19.19 -10.79 6.48
N LYS A 72 18.66 -12.03 6.54
CA LYS A 72 18.40 -12.74 7.80
C LYS A 72 19.71 -13.06 8.53
N GLU A 73 20.72 -13.54 7.82
CA GLU A 73 22.04 -13.83 8.40
C GLU A 73 22.71 -12.58 8.96
N ARG A 74 22.50 -11.43 8.30
CA ARG A 74 23.05 -10.13 8.72
C ARG A 74 22.11 -9.32 9.60
N LEU A 75 21.01 -9.91 10.08
CA LEU A 75 20.00 -9.20 10.84
C LEU A 75 20.62 -8.58 12.09
N LYS A 76 20.70 -7.25 12.11
CA LYS A 76 21.08 -6.48 13.29
C LYS A 76 19.84 -5.81 13.84
N HIS A 77 19.43 -6.24 15.04
CA HIS A 77 18.29 -5.65 15.71
C HIS A 77 18.59 -4.19 16.11
N ARG A 78 17.80 -3.26 15.58
CA ARG A 78 17.74 -1.88 16.04
C ARG A 78 16.44 -1.64 16.80
N ALA A 79 16.56 -1.46 18.11
CA ALA A 79 15.42 -1.28 19.00
C ALA A 79 14.58 -0.05 18.63
N ILE A 80 13.26 -0.14 18.86
CA ILE A 80 12.32 0.97 18.69
C ILE A 80 12.48 1.94 19.86
N THR A 81 12.81 3.19 19.54
CA THR A 81 12.94 4.24 20.57
C THR A 81 11.58 4.81 20.94
N ASN A 82 11.45 5.32 22.17
CA ASN A 82 10.23 6.01 22.62
C ASN A 82 9.86 7.16 21.68
N LYS A 83 10.84 7.90 21.18
CA LYS A 83 10.64 9.01 20.23
C LYS A 83 10.11 8.54 18.88
N GLU A 84 10.53 7.37 18.40
CA GLU A 84 9.96 6.77 17.18
C GLU A 84 8.51 6.35 17.41
N MET A 85 8.22 5.73 18.56
CA MET A 85 6.89 5.30 18.94
C MET A 85 5.92 6.49 19.07
N GLU A 86 6.27 7.50 19.87
CA GLU A 86 5.48 8.73 20.05
C GLU A 86 5.19 9.43 18.71
N LYS A 87 6.22 9.57 17.86
CA LYS A 87 6.06 10.16 16.52
C LYS A 87 5.17 9.29 15.64
N GLY A 88 5.28 7.97 15.71
CA GLY A 88 4.45 7.04 14.97
C GLY A 88 2.98 7.20 15.33
N ILE A 89 2.67 7.23 16.63
CA ILE A 89 1.32 7.43 17.18
C ILE A 89 0.77 8.79 16.76
N PHE A 90 1.56 9.86 16.93
CA PHE A 90 1.15 11.22 16.54
C PHE A 90 0.77 11.32 15.06
N CYS A 91 1.47 10.59 14.20
CA CYS A 91 1.20 10.57 12.76
C CYS A 91 0.04 9.63 12.35
N LEU A 92 -0.66 8.98 13.27
CA LEU A 92 -1.85 8.19 12.95
C LEU A 92 -3.01 9.10 12.52
N ASN A 93 -3.74 8.66 11.50
CA ASN A 93 -4.87 9.41 10.97
C ASN A 93 -6.12 9.11 11.79
N LYS A 94 -6.68 10.13 12.43
CA LYS A 94 -7.96 10.09 13.15
C LYS A 94 -9.15 10.03 12.19
N ASN A 95 -10.32 9.66 12.71
CA ASN A 95 -11.61 9.55 12.05
C ASN A 95 -11.59 8.61 10.84
N LYS A 96 -10.85 7.51 10.98
CA LYS A 96 -10.75 6.41 10.01
C LYS A 96 -11.54 5.20 10.51
N ALA A 97 -11.85 4.29 9.60
CA ALA A 97 -12.53 3.04 9.92
C ALA A 97 -11.73 2.24 10.96
N VAL A 98 -12.46 1.53 11.82
CA VAL A 98 -11.89 0.51 12.71
C VAL A 98 -11.31 -0.63 11.87
N ASP A 99 -10.29 -1.30 12.40
CA ASP A 99 -9.81 -2.54 11.81
C ASP A 99 -10.69 -3.74 12.16
N TYR A 100 -10.27 -4.93 11.71
CA TYR A 100 -10.97 -6.20 11.93
C TYR A 100 -11.28 -6.47 13.42
N PHE A 101 -10.44 -5.97 14.34
CA PHE A 101 -10.60 -6.16 15.78
C PHE A 101 -11.34 -5.01 16.46
N GLY A 102 -11.91 -4.08 15.69
CA GLY A 102 -12.59 -2.91 16.23
C GLY A 102 -11.64 -1.82 16.73
N ILE A 103 -10.34 -1.89 16.42
CA ILE A 103 -9.34 -0.94 16.90
C ILE A 103 -9.12 0.17 15.86
N ASN A 104 -9.18 1.42 16.29
CA ASN A 104 -8.84 2.59 15.48
C ASN A 104 -7.64 3.36 16.04
N ALA A 105 -7.27 4.46 15.38
CA ALA A 105 -6.15 5.29 15.78
C ALA A 105 -6.36 5.94 17.16
N GLU A 106 -7.60 6.35 17.45
CA GLU A 106 -7.99 7.03 18.68
C GLU A 106 -7.80 6.13 19.91
N ASN A 107 -8.07 4.83 19.79
CA ASN A 107 -7.80 3.88 20.88
C ASN A 107 -6.33 3.88 21.31
N ILE A 108 -5.40 4.07 20.38
CA ILE A 108 -3.95 4.12 20.68
C ILE A 108 -3.53 5.52 21.12
N ILE A 109 -4.02 6.56 20.44
CA ILE A 109 -3.66 7.96 20.72
C ILE A 109 -4.11 8.40 22.11
N TYR A 110 -5.34 8.05 22.48
CA TYR A 110 -5.93 8.41 23.77
C TYR A 110 -5.80 7.31 24.82
N GLY A 111 -5.23 6.15 24.44
CA GLY A 111 -4.86 5.13 25.38
C GLY A 111 -3.77 5.60 26.33
N GLU A 112 -3.72 4.99 27.50
CA GLU A 112 -2.73 5.34 28.52
C GLU A 112 -1.30 5.04 28.06
N LYS A 113 -0.33 5.74 28.68
CA LYS A 113 1.09 5.55 28.39
C LYS A 113 1.55 4.10 28.54
N GLN A 114 0.96 3.37 29.49
CA GLN A 114 1.26 1.97 29.72
C GLN A 114 0.90 1.08 28.52
N LEU A 115 -0.24 1.33 27.85
CA LEU A 115 -0.62 0.64 26.62
C LEU A 115 0.43 0.86 25.52
N GLN A 116 0.87 2.11 25.34
CA GLN A 116 1.84 2.47 24.32
C GLN A 116 3.21 1.79 24.57
N GLN A 117 3.61 1.66 25.84
CA GLN A 117 4.82 0.94 26.24
C GLN A 117 4.72 -0.57 25.94
N TYR A 118 3.57 -1.20 26.23
CA TYR A 118 3.36 -2.61 25.88
C TYR A 118 3.37 -2.83 24.37
N LEU A 119 2.72 -1.96 23.60
CA LEU A 119 2.77 -2.01 22.14
C LEU A 119 4.20 -1.87 21.61
N GLN A 120 4.98 -0.94 22.18
CA GLN A 120 6.37 -0.76 21.80
C GLN A 120 7.18 -2.04 22.07
N LEU A 121 7.02 -2.68 23.23
CA LEU A 121 7.70 -3.93 23.56
C LEU A 121 7.34 -5.06 22.57
N LEU A 122 6.07 -5.19 22.21
CA LEU A 122 5.59 -6.19 21.25
C LEU A 122 6.16 -5.94 19.85
N PHE A 123 6.19 -4.69 19.40
CA PHE A 123 6.76 -4.33 18.12
C PHE A 123 8.27 -4.54 18.12
N ASP A 124 8.95 -4.16 19.20
CA ASP A 124 10.39 -4.34 19.33
C ASP A 124 10.78 -5.82 19.24
N LYS A 125 10.00 -6.70 19.88
CA LYS A 125 10.19 -8.14 19.74
C LYS A 125 9.99 -8.63 18.31
N SER A 126 9.04 -8.06 17.58
CA SER A 126 8.84 -8.35 16.16
C SER A 126 10.04 -7.92 15.31
N PHE A 127 10.64 -6.76 15.63
CA PHE A 127 11.85 -6.24 14.99
C PHE A 127 13.09 -7.07 15.32
N GLU A 128 13.19 -7.63 16.52
CA GLU A 128 14.26 -8.52 16.95
C GLU A 128 14.20 -9.86 16.20
N LEU A 129 13.00 -10.45 16.13
CA LEU A 129 12.78 -11.74 15.46
C LEU A 129 12.73 -11.64 13.93
N GLY A 130 12.60 -10.44 13.38
CA GLY A 130 12.39 -10.25 11.94
C GLY A 130 11.06 -10.84 11.46
N CYS A 131 10.04 -10.87 12.33
CA CYS A 131 8.75 -11.48 12.01
C CYS A 131 7.61 -10.66 12.61
N ILE A 132 6.62 -10.34 11.78
CA ILE A 132 5.37 -9.72 12.20
C ILE A 132 4.31 -10.81 12.41
N SER A 133 3.71 -10.82 13.59
CA SER A 133 2.64 -11.75 13.98
C SER A 133 1.48 -11.73 12.98
N ASP A 134 0.89 -12.91 12.74
CA ASP A 134 -0.25 -13.09 11.82
C ASP A 134 -1.44 -12.20 12.17
N ILE A 135 -1.71 -12.00 13.47
CA ILE A 135 -2.80 -11.15 13.92
C ILE A 135 -2.66 -9.69 13.45
N LEU A 136 -1.42 -9.21 13.29
CA LEU A 136 -1.14 -7.85 12.81
C LEU A 136 -1.22 -7.74 11.29
N LYS A 137 -1.44 -8.85 10.58
CA LYS A 137 -1.51 -8.91 9.12
C LYS A 137 -2.94 -9.15 8.60
N ILE A 138 -3.90 -9.37 9.50
CA ILE A 138 -5.32 -9.59 9.20
C ILE A 138 -5.98 -8.25 8.84
N GLY A 139 -6.30 -8.06 7.56
CA GLY A 139 -7.00 -6.87 7.08
C GLY A 139 -8.41 -7.18 6.59
N THR A 140 -9.25 -6.15 6.52
CA THR A 140 -10.60 -6.23 5.95
C THR A 140 -10.64 -5.49 4.63
N LEU A 141 -11.15 -6.11 3.58
CA LEU A 141 -11.20 -5.55 2.23
C LEU A 141 -12.59 -4.98 1.94
N PHE A 142 -12.66 -3.69 1.66
CA PHE A 142 -13.91 -3.02 1.34
C PHE A 142 -13.99 -2.70 -0.17
N PRO A 143 -15.02 -3.15 -0.89
CA PRO A 143 -15.27 -2.73 -2.26
C PRO A 143 -15.78 -1.28 -2.28
N VAL A 144 -15.03 -0.39 -2.91
CA VAL A 144 -15.40 1.03 -3.08
C VAL A 144 -15.70 1.32 -4.55
N TYR A 145 -16.93 1.74 -4.82
CA TYR A 145 -17.38 2.06 -6.17
C TYR A 145 -16.60 3.26 -6.74
N ARG A 146 -16.12 3.13 -7.99
CA ARG A 146 -15.38 4.17 -8.70
C ARG A 146 -16.26 5.35 -9.14
N ASN A 147 -17.58 5.29 -8.91
CA ASN A 147 -18.56 6.27 -9.39
C ASN A 147 -18.53 6.44 -10.91
N LYS A 148 -18.21 5.36 -11.64
CA LYS A 148 -18.18 5.31 -13.10
C LYS A 148 -18.53 3.90 -13.56
N GLY A 149 -19.41 3.81 -14.56
CA GLY A 149 -19.87 2.55 -15.14
C GLY A 149 -21.13 1.99 -14.47
N ASP A 150 -21.34 0.69 -14.62
CA ASP A 150 -22.42 -0.05 -13.97
C ASP A 150 -22.00 -0.45 -12.54
N ASN A 151 -22.82 -0.11 -11.55
CA ASN A 151 -22.57 -0.46 -10.14
C ASN A 151 -22.83 -1.95 -9.84
N LYS A 152 -23.44 -2.69 -10.76
CA LYS A 152 -23.55 -4.15 -10.66
C LYS A 152 -22.27 -4.86 -11.11
N SER A 153 -21.32 -4.20 -11.76
CA SER A 153 -20.09 -4.83 -12.24
C SER A 153 -18.92 -4.68 -11.24
N VAL A 154 -18.32 -5.78 -10.84
CA VAL A 154 -17.13 -5.79 -9.94
C VAL A 154 -15.96 -4.94 -10.46
N LYS A 155 -15.80 -4.86 -11.79
CA LYS A 155 -14.69 -4.15 -12.46
C LYS A 155 -14.72 -2.65 -12.17
N ASN A 156 -15.89 -2.11 -11.79
CA ASN A 156 -16.08 -0.70 -11.48
C ASN A 156 -15.85 -0.37 -10.00
N TYR A 157 -15.31 -1.31 -9.22
CA TYR A 157 -14.94 -1.10 -7.82
C TYR A 157 -13.42 -1.11 -7.64
N ARG A 158 -12.98 -0.64 -6.47
CA ARG A 158 -11.61 -0.78 -5.96
C ARG A 158 -11.68 -1.48 -4.62
N GLY A 159 -10.90 -2.53 -4.43
CA GLY A 159 -10.70 -3.11 -3.11
C GLY A 159 -9.82 -2.18 -2.29
N ILE A 160 -10.32 -1.71 -1.15
CA ILE A 160 -9.54 -0.95 -0.18
C ILE A 160 -9.33 -1.83 1.05
N ALA A 161 -8.09 -2.26 1.27
CA ALA A 161 -7.74 -3.00 2.46
C ALA A 161 -7.58 -2.06 3.67
N VAL A 162 -8.39 -2.25 4.69
CA VAL A 162 -8.21 -1.66 6.02
C VAL A 162 -7.31 -2.60 6.81
N THR A 163 -6.06 -2.18 7.01
CA THR A 163 -5.07 -2.94 7.78
C THR A 163 -5.17 -2.63 9.29
N PRO A 164 -4.68 -3.54 10.15
CA PRO A 164 -4.67 -3.32 11.59
C PRO A 164 -3.99 -2.01 11.97
N THR A 165 -4.54 -1.29 12.93
CA THR A 165 -3.99 0.00 13.36
C THR A 165 -2.56 -0.17 13.89
N ASN A 166 -2.30 -1.29 14.57
CA ASN A 166 -0.97 -1.69 15.02
C ASN A 166 0.02 -1.92 13.85
N SER A 167 -0.42 -2.57 12.76
CA SER A 167 0.39 -2.73 11.54
C SER A 167 0.78 -1.39 10.93
N LYS A 168 -0.17 -0.44 10.87
CA LYS A 168 0.10 0.91 10.34
C LYS A 168 1.17 1.64 11.17
N LEU A 169 1.22 1.39 12.47
CA LEU A 169 2.22 1.98 13.36
C LEU A 169 3.62 1.41 13.08
N ILE A 170 3.73 0.08 12.92
CA ILE A 170 4.96 -0.59 12.48
C ILE A 170 5.42 -0.04 11.11
N GLU A 171 4.52 -0.02 10.12
CA GLU A 171 4.79 0.50 8.78
C GLU A 171 5.28 1.96 8.81
N LYS A 172 4.72 2.80 9.69
CA LYS A 172 5.17 4.20 9.89
C LYS A 172 6.57 4.28 10.48
N ILE A 173 6.90 3.44 11.45
CA ILE A 173 8.24 3.40 12.05
C ILE A 173 9.27 2.97 11.01
N ILE A 174 9.00 1.90 10.26
CA ILE A 174 9.85 1.43 9.16
C ILE A 174 10.02 2.54 8.12
N LYS A 175 8.92 3.12 7.63
CA LYS A 175 8.97 4.21 6.64
C LYS A 175 9.85 5.35 7.14
N LYS A 176 9.71 5.76 8.40
CA LYS A 176 10.48 6.88 8.96
C LYS A 176 11.97 6.60 9.04
N ARG A 177 12.36 5.37 9.40
CA ARG A 177 13.78 4.94 9.44
C ARG A 177 14.42 4.98 8.07
N GLU A 178 13.67 4.54 7.05
CA GLU A 178 14.19 4.35 5.71
C GLU A 178 13.99 5.57 4.79
N ASN A 179 13.13 6.53 5.16
CA ASN A 179 12.82 7.71 4.35
C ASN A 179 14.07 8.48 3.88
N PRO A 180 15.11 8.71 4.70
CA PRO A 180 16.32 9.39 4.23
C PRO A 180 17.01 8.69 3.05
N VAL A 181 17.05 7.35 3.08
CA VAL A 181 17.63 6.53 2.00
C VAL A 181 16.73 6.55 0.77
N ILE A 182 15.41 6.46 0.97
CA ILE A 182 14.43 6.52 -0.12
C ILE A 182 14.52 7.87 -0.84
N LEU A 183 14.49 8.98 -0.10
CA LEU A 183 14.53 10.33 -0.66
C LEU A 183 15.84 10.61 -1.39
N LYS A 184 16.97 10.11 -0.87
CA LYS A 184 18.28 10.26 -1.54
C LYS A 184 18.32 9.57 -2.91
N ASN A 185 17.64 8.44 -3.06
CA ASN A 185 17.63 7.66 -4.30
C ASN A 185 16.40 7.95 -5.19
N GLN A 186 15.50 8.83 -4.76
CA GLN A 186 14.28 9.14 -5.48
C GLN A 186 14.58 10.00 -6.72
N ASN A 187 13.87 9.74 -7.82
CA ASN A 187 13.98 10.60 -9.00
C ASN A 187 13.53 12.04 -8.66
N PRO A 188 14.34 13.08 -8.94
CA PRO A 188 14.01 14.47 -8.66
C PRO A 188 12.76 15.01 -9.36
N LEU A 189 12.19 14.29 -10.33
CA LEU A 189 10.92 14.61 -11.01
C LEU A 189 9.71 13.90 -10.38
N GLN A 190 9.93 12.96 -9.46
CA GLN A 190 8.83 12.28 -8.78
C GLN A 190 8.15 13.22 -7.77
N ARG A 191 6.90 13.61 -8.06
CA ARG A 191 6.05 14.39 -7.15
C ARG A 191 5.02 13.52 -6.42
N GLY A 192 4.59 12.42 -7.04
CA GLY A 192 3.63 11.50 -6.45
C GLY A 192 4.15 10.87 -5.16
N PHE A 193 3.40 11.03 -4.07
CA PHE A 193 3.71 10.50 -2.74
C PHE A 193 5.03 11.01 -2.12
N THR A 194 5.57 12.12 -2.62
CA THR A 194 6.78 12.77 -2.09
C THR A 194 6.41 13.85 -1.07
N GLU A 195 7.07 13.83 0.09
CA GLU A 195 6.87 14.85 1.15
C GLU A 195 7.23 16.25 0.63
N ASN A 196 6.49 17.27 1.07
CA ASN A 196 6.69 18.67 0.70
C ASN A 196 6.60 18.96 -0.81
N THR A 197 5.82 18.16 -1.56
CA THR A 197 5.56 18.39 -2.99
C THR A 197 4.06 18.44 -3.28
N THR A 198 3.70 18.93 -4.47
CA THR A 198 2.32 18.96 -4.95
C THR A 198 2.25 18.53 -6.42
N PRO A 199 1.18 17.83 -6.86
CA PRO A 199 0.95 17.52 -8.27
C PRO A 199 0.93 18.75 -9.18
N LEU A 200 0.60 19.93 -8.64
CA LEU A 200 0.62 21.20 -9.39
C LEU A 200 2.02 21.52 -9.94
N LEU A 201 3.10 21.05 -9.30
CA LEU A 201 4.45 21.24 -9.83
C LEU A 201 4.69 20.43 -11.13
N CYS A 202 3.99 19.30 -11.32
CA CYS A 202 4.06 18.57 -12.60
C CYS A 202 3.38 19.35 -13.72
N GLU A 203 2.26 20.00 -13.41
CA GLU A 203 1.50 20.83 -14.36
C GLU A 203 2.35 22.02 -14.84
N LEU A 204 3.00 22.73 -13.92
CA LEU A 204 3.91 23.82 -14.27
C LEU A 204 5.04 23.40 -15.22
N ILE A 205 5.62 22.21 -15.03
CA ILE A 205 6.69 21.70 -15.92
C ILE A 205 6.15 21.50 -17.34
N ILE A 206 4.93 20.98 -17.47
CA ILE A 206 4.29 20.76 -18.77
C ILE A 206 3.93 22.10 -19.42
N GLU A 207 3.42 23.06 -18.65
CA GLU A 207 3.08 24.41 -19.14
C GLU A 207 4.29 25.19 -19.64
N GLU A 208 5.41 25.15 -18.90
CA GLU A 208 6.65 25.80 -19.33
C GLU A 208 7.23 25.15 -20.58
N PHE A 209 7.23 23.81 -20.66
CA PHE A 209 7.67 23.09 -21.86
C PHE A 209 6.82 23.43 -23.10
N ASP A 210 5.50 23.52 -22.95
CA ASP A 210 4.60 23.89 -24.04
C ASP A 210 4.81 25.36 -24.47
N ARG A 211 5.06 26.26 -23.52
CA ARG A 211 5.37 27.66 -23.81
C ARG A 211 6.67 27.81 -24.60
N GLU A 212 7.74 27.18 -24.13
CA GLU A 212 9.05 27.23 -24.80
C GLU A 212 8.97 26.64 -26.22
N SER A 213 8.24 25.54 -26.40
CA SER A 213 8.02 24.95 -27.72
C SER A 213 7.30 25.91 -28.68
N LYS A 214 6.29 26.66 -28.19
CA LYS A 214 5.58 27.69 -28.96
C LYS A 214 6.50 28.86 -29.34
N ASP A 215 7.29 29.36 -28.40
CA ASP A 215 8.23 30.46 -28.65
C ASP A 215 9.28 30.08 -29.71
N LEU A 216 9.69 28.81 -29.74
CA LEU A 216 10.62 28.27 -30.73
C LEU A 216 9.95 27.78 -32.02
N THR A 217 8.62 27.89 -32.15
CA THR A 217 7.83 27.36 -33.28
C THR A 217 8.03 25.86 -33.54
N LEU A 218 8.33 25.10 -32.48
CA LEU A 218 8.51 23.65 -32.53
C LEU A 218 7.21 22.92 -32.19
N PRO A 219 6.95 21.74 -32.79
CA PRO A 219 5.82 20.90 -32.40
C PRO A 219 6.02 20.26 -31.02
N THR A 220 5.03 20.36 -30.15
CA THR A 220 4.98 19.69 -28.84
C THR A 220 4.36 18.30 -28.96
N TYR A 221 5.03 17.27 -28.47
CA TYR A 221 4.48 15.91 -28.36
C TYR A 221 4.49 15.44 -26.91
N ILE A 222 3.36 14.91 -26.42
CA ILE A 222 3.22 14.41 -25.05
C ILE A 222 2.84 12.93 -25.09
N ALA A 223 3.66 12.09 -24.45
CA ALA A 223 3.35 10.68 -24.22
C ALA A 223 2.82 10.50 -22.79
N LEU A 224 1.56 10.05 -22.67
CA LEU A 224 0.93 9.78 -21.38
C LEU A 224 0.93 8.26 -21.11
N LEU A 225 1.47 7.87 -19.96
CA LEU A 225 1.53 6.48 -19.51
C LEU A 225 0.74 6.33 -18.20
N ASP A 226 -0.21 5.40 -18.17
CA ASP A 226 -0.97 5.06 -16.97
C ASP A 226 -0.85 3.57 -16.64
N GLY A 227 -0.53 3.27 -15.38
CA GLY A 227 -0.35 1.91 -14.89
C GLY A 227 -1.68 1.30 -14.47
N LYS A 228 -2.10 0.21 -15.12
CA LYS A 228 -3.32 -0.52 -14.74
C LYS A 228 -3.10 -1.26 -13.41
N SER A 229 -3.92 -0.94 -12.41
CA SER A 229 -3.98 -1.68 -11.13
C SER A 229 -2.61 -1.89 -10.47
N ALA A 230 -1.77 -0.84 -10.44
CA ALA A 230 -0.37 -0.94 -10.03
C ALA A 230 -0.17 -1.66 -8.68
N PHE A 231 -1.02 -1.43 -7.68
CA PHE A 231 -0.89 -2.09 -6.38
C PHE A 231 -1.27 -3.58 -6.38
N ASP A 232 -2.15 -4.00 -7.30
CA ASP A 232 -2.61 -5.39 -7.42
C ASP A 232 -1.61 -6.24 -8.24
N VAL A 233 -0.83 -5.60 -9.13
CA VAL A 233 0.07 -6.27 -10.10
C VAL A 233 1.53 -6.29 -9.64
N VAL A 234 1.89 -5.57 -8.57
CA VAL A 234 3.27 -5.52 -8.08
C VAL A 234 3.75 -6.88 -7.60
N VAL A 235 4.85 -7.37 -8.19
CA VAL A 235 5.54 -8.58 -7.73
C VAL A 235 6.38 -8.25 -6.49
N HIS A 236 5.95 -8.71 -5.32
CA HIS A 236 6.60 -8.42 -4.04
C HIS A 236 8.10 -8.80 -4.00
N LEU A 237 8.49 -9.93 -4.61
CA LEU A 237 9.91 -10.32 -4.68
C LEU A 237 10.76 -9.32 -5.46
N ASN A 238 10.24 -8.76 -6.55
CA ASN A 238 10.93 -7.72 -7.30
C ASN A 238 11.01 -6.41 -6.48
N LEU A 239 9.96 -6.08 -5.72
CA LEU A 239 9.99 -4.95 -4.79
C LEU A 239 11.09 -5.11 -3.74
N LEU A 240 11.17 -6.27 -3.07
CA LEU A 240 12.20 -6.55 -2.06
C LEU A 240 13.62 -6.45 -2.65
N ARG A 241 13.83 -7.00 -3.86
CA ARG A 241 15.09 -6.85 -4.58
C ARG A 241 15.45 -5.38 -4.84
N ARG A 242 14.48 -4.56 -5.27
CA ARG A 242 14.70 -3.12 -5.47
C ARG A 242 15.03 -2.39 -4.17
N LEU A 243 14.36 -2.72 -3.06
CA LEU A 243 14.66 -2.16 -1.74
C LEU A 243 16.09 -2.50 -1.28
N TYR A 244 16.55 -3.72 -1.55
CA TYR A 244 17.94 -4.12 -1.29
C TYR A 244 18.94 -3.28 -2.10
N GLN A 245 18.68 -3.10 -3.40
CA GLN A 245 19.53 -2.30 -4.29
C GLN A 245 19.61 -0.83 -3.86
N THR A 246 18.52 -0.27 -3.31
CA THR A 246 18.48 1.11 -2.81
C THR A 246 19.09 1.28 -1.41
N ARG A 247 19.69 0.23 -0.83
CA ARG A 247 20.35 0.24 0.48
C ARG A 247 19.39 0.42 1.67
N ILE A 248 18.15 -0.03 1.54
CA ILE A 248 17.25 -0.20 2.69
C ILE A 248 17.86 -1.19 3.68
N SER A 249 17.68 -0.97 4.97
CA SER A 249 18.27 -1.83 5.99
C SER A 249 17.75 -3.28 5.92
N ASP A 250 18.62 -4.25 6.23
CA ASP A 250 18.29 -5.68 6.25
C ASP A 250 17.08 -5.97 7.15
N GLN A 251 17.02 -5.34 8.33
CA GLN A 251 15.88 -5.44 9.26
C GLN A 251 14.56 -4.98 8.61
N SER A 252 14.57 -3.83 7.93
CA SER A 252 13.38 -3.31 7.26
C SER A 252 12.93 -4.20 6.09
N ILE A 253 13.86 -4.75 5.31
CA ILE A 253 13.54 -5.67 4.20
C ILE A 253 12.82 -6.92 4.72
N ILE A 254 13.34 -7.53 5.79
CA ILE A 254 12.74 -8.72 6.40
C ILE A 254 11.35 -8.42 6.96
N LEU A 255 11.18 -7.29 7.66
CA LEU A 255 9.87 -6.91 8.20
C LEU A 255 8.87 -6.60 7.09
N ILE A 256 9.31 -6.00 5.98
CA ILE A 256 8.47 -5.77 4.80
C ILE A 256 8.09 -7.10 4.13
N ASP A 257 9.01 -8.06 3.97
CA ASP A 257 8.67 -9.41 3.48
C ASP A 257 7.62 -10.08 4.38
N SER A 258 7.81 -10.00 5.70
CA SER A 258 6.83 -10.50 6.66
C SER A 258 5.48 -9.80 6.53
N LEU A 259 5.44 -8.48 6.29
CA LEU A 259 4.22 -7.71 6.11
C LEU A 259 3.54 -7.97 4.77
N CYS A 260 4.26 -8.35 3.72
CA CYS A 260 3.67 -8.66 2.41
C CYS A 260 2.81 -9.94 2.45
N LYS A 261 3.01 -10.81 3.44
CA LYS A 261 2.22 -12.03 3.66
C LYS A 261 0.90 -11.72 4.40
N LYS A 262 0.13 -10.75 3.91
CA LYS A 262 -1.15 -10.32 4.52
C LYS A 262 -2.26 -11.34 4.26
N GLN A 263 -3.15 -11.46 5.23
CA GLN A 263 -4.40 -12.21 5.09
C GLN A 263 -5.54 -11.19 5.05
N LEU A 264 -6.25 -11.13 3.92
CA LEU A 264 -7.35 -10.20 3.73
C LEU A 264 -8.67 -10.97 3.76
N HIS A 265 -9.58 -10.54 4.62
CA HIS A 265 -10.95 -11.01 4.66
C HIS A 265 -11.84 -9.99 3.95
N VAL A 266 -12.76 -10.49 3.12
CA VAL A 266 -13.80 -9.68 2.48
C VAL A 266 -15.01 -9.64 3.37
#